data_AF-A0A524H1Q1-F1
#
_entry.id   AF-A0A524H1Q1-F1
#
_cell.length_a   1.000
_cell.length_b   1.000
_cell.length_c   1.000
_cell.angle_alpha   90.00
_cell.angle_beta   90.00
_cell.angle_gamma   90.00
#
_symmetry.space_group_name_H-M   'P 1'
#
loop_
_entity.id
_entity.type
_entity.pdbx_description
1 polymer ?
#
loop_
_entity_poly.entity_id
_entity_poly.type
_entity_poly.pdbx_seq_one_letter_code
_entity_poly.pdbx_strand_id
1 'polypeptide(L)' 'MTSKHSISVIVAVYNGAKTLQRCIDSVSGQTYPNKDLIIIDGGSTDGTVKIIKYNQDNITYWQSEPDNGI' A
#
# COMPACT_ATOMS: atom_id res chain seq x y z
N MET A 1 30.43 -5.56 -3.08
CA MET A 1 29.11 -5.03 -2.67
C MET A 1 28.08 -5.88 -3.37
N THR A 2 27.34 -6.72 -2.65
CA THR A 2 26.28 -7.53 -3.28
C THR A 2 25.11 -6.61 -3.63
N SER A 3 24.74 -6.56 -4.91
CA SER A 3 23.48 -5.93 -5.33
C SER A 3 22.36 -6.61 -4.54
N LYS A 4 21.71 -5.86 -3.66
CA LYS A 4 20.63 -6.39 -2.82
C LYS A 4 19.32 -6.14 -3.56
N HIS A 5 18.72 -7.23 -4.05
CA HIS A 5 17.47 -7.23 -4.82
C HIS A 5 16.39 -6.37 -4.16
N SER A 6 15.66 -5.59 -4.94
CA SER A 6 14.47 -4.88 -4.43
C SER A 6 13.28 -5.81 -4.38
N ILE A 7 12.41 -5.64 -3.39
CA ILE A 7 11.12 -6.34 -3.28
C ILE A 7 10.02 -5.28 -3.32
N SER A 8 9.13 -5.34 -4.29
CA SER A 8 7.95 -4.47 -4.32
C SER A 8 6.72 -5.27 -3.88
N VAL A 9 6.02 -4.76 -2.86
CA VAL A 9 4.75 -5.30 -2.38
C VAL A 9 3.63 -4.42 -2.91
N ILE A 10 2.79 -4.99 -3.77
CA ILE A 10 1.64 -4.30 -4.36
C ILE A 10 0.38 -4.77 -3.63
N VAL A 11 -0.36 -3.83 -3.06
CA VAL A 11 -1.63 -4.07 -2.37
C VAL A 11 -2.76 -3.42 -3.15
N ALA A 12 -3.56 -4.24 -3.81
CA ALA A 12 -4.85 -3.80 -4.36
C ALA A 12 -5.90 -3.80 -3.23
N VAL A 13 -6.67 -2.72 -3.10
CA VAL A 13 -7.65 -2.57 -2.02
C VAL A 13 -8.92 -1.87 -2.51
N TYR A 14 -10.07 -2.30 -2.02
CA TYR A 14 -11.35 -1.60 -2.20
C TYR A 14 -12.18 -1.79 -0.93
N ASN A 15 -12.64 -0.69 -0.34
CA ASN A 15 -13.34 -0.61 0.94
C ASN A 15 -12.67 -1.44 2.06
N GLY A 16 -11.35 -1.26 2.20
CA GLY A 16 -10.48 -2.01 3.11
C GLY A 16 -10.20 -1.32 4.45
N ALA A 17 -10.99 -0.34 4.88
CA ALA A 17 -10.64 0.50 6.04
C ALA A 17 -10.42 -0.28 7.35
N LYS A 18 -11.02 -1.47 7.48
CA LYS A 18 -10.89 -2.32 8.67
C LYS A 18 -9.55 -3.05 8.77
N THR A 19 -8.82 -3.23 7.67
CA THR A 19 -7.64 -4.10 7.61
C THR A 19 -6.40 -3.42 7.06
N LEU A 20 -6.56 -2.32 6.30
CA LEU A 20 -5.45 -1.71 5.59
C LEU A 20 -4.34 -1.20 6.51
N GLN A 21 -4.67 -0.58 7.64
CA GLN A 21 -3.65 -0.09 8.59
C GLN A 21 -2.73 -1.22 9.05
N ARG A 22 -3.30 -2.36 9.46
CA ARG A 22 -2.52 -3.53 9.91
C ARG A 22 -1.64 -4.07 8.79
N CYS A 23 -2.09 -4.01 7.54
CA CYS A 23 -1.29 -4.42 6.39
C CYS A 23 -0.09 -3.48 6.18
N ILE A 24 -0.30 -2.17 6.21
CA ILE A 24 0.76 -1.16 6.11
C ILE A 24 1.77 -1.35 7.24
N ASP A 25 1.32 -1.43 8.49
CA ASP A 25 2.20 -1.64 9.65
C ASP A 25 3.06 -2.90 9.49
N SER A 26 2.46 -3.97 8.98
CA SER A 26 3.15 -5.24 8.75
C SER A 26 4.24 -5.11 7.68
N VAL A 27 3.94 -4.51 6.53
CA VAL A 27 4.92 -4.38 5.43
C VAL A 27 6.01 -3.37 5.78
N SER A 28 5.65 -2.21 6.32
CA SER A 28 6.61 -1.17 6.69
C SER A 28 7.54 -1.61 7.84
N GLY A 29 7.03 -2.42 8.77
CA GLY A 29 7.80 -3.02 9.86
C GLY A 29 8.75 -4.15 9.48
N GLN A 30 8.78 -4.59 8.21
CA GLN A 30 9.70 -5.65 7.77
C GLN A 30 11.18 -5.19 7.85
N THR A 31 12.05 -6.08 8.33
CA THR A 31 13.49 -5.79 8.50
C THR A 31 14.30 -5.77 7.20
N TYR A 32 13.70 -6.17 6.08
CA TYR A 32 14.34 -6.06 4.78
C TYR A 32 14.39 -4.59 4.32
N PRO A 33 15.58 -4.04 3.99
CA PRO A 33 15.74 -2.61 3.78
C PRO A 33 15.31 -2.13 2.38
N ASN A 34 15.40 -2.99 1.36
CA ASN A 34 15.15 -2.61 -0.03
C ASN A 34 13.74 -3.07 -0.43
N LYS A 35 12.72 -2.39 0.12
CA LYS A 35 11.33 -2.72 -0.14
C LYS A 35 10.52 -1.50 -0.54
N ASP A 36 9.63 -1.70 -1.51
CA ASP A 36 8.63 -0.73 -1.91
C ASP A 36 7.25 -1.20 -1.46
N LEU A 37 6.45 -0.30 -0.91
CA LEU A 37 5.03 -0.54 -0.65
C LEU A 37 4.22 0.29 -1.64
N ILE A 38 3.44 -0.38 -2.48
CA ILE A 38 2.60 0.22 -3.49
C ILE A 38 1.14 -0.11 -3.17
N ILE A 39 0.27 0.90 -3.13
CA ILE A 39 -1.17 0.70 -2.84
C ILE A 39 -2.01 1.19 -4.02
N ILE A 40 -2.83 0.30 -4.58
CA ILE A 40 -3.77 0.62 -5.65
C ILE A 40 -5.18 0.49 -5.07
N ASP A 41 -5.85 1.61 -4.90
CA ASP A 41 -7.20 1.69 -4.38
C ASP A 41 -8.23 1.76 -5.51
N GLY A 42 -9.21 0.86 -5.50
CA GLY A 42 -10.26 0.76 -6.52
C GLY A 42 -11.38 1.80 -6.41
N GLY A 43 -11.07 3.01 -5.93
CA GLY A 43 -12.04 4.08 -5.73
C GLY A 43 -12.90 3.86 -4.47
N SER A 44 -12.27 3.53 -3.36
CA SER A 44 -12.98 3.27 -2.10
C SER A 44 -13.79 4.46 -1.62
N THR A 45 -15.01 4.19 -1.15
CA THR A 45 -15.92 5.18 -0.58
C THR A 45 -15.94 5.16 0.94
N ASP A 46 -15.19 4.27 1.56
CA ASP A 46 -15.04 4.17 3.01
C ASP A 46 -13.82 4.97 3.53
N GLY A 47 -13.31 4.62 4.72
CA GLY A 47 -12.14 5.26 5.32
C GLY A 47 -10.79 4.92 4.67
N THR A 48 -10.74 4.06 3.65
CA THR A 48 -9.51 3.51 3.06
C THR A 48 -8.55 4.60 2.59
N VAL A 49 -9.02 5.55 1.78
CA VAL A 49 -8.17 6.63 1.24
C VAL A 49 -7.62 7.53 2.37
N LYS A 50 -8.37 7.71 3.47
CA LYS A 50 -7.87 8.46 4.64
C LYS A 50 -6.71 7.73 5.31
N ILE A 51 -6.79 6.41 5.44
CA ILE A 51 -5.71 5.57 5.98
C ILE A 51 -4.49 5.63 5.07
N ILE A 52 -4.66 5.54 3.76
CA ILE A 52 -3.55 5.66 2.79
C ILE A 52 -2.83 7.00 2.98
N LYS A 53 -3.58 8.12 2.98
CA LYS A 53 -3.01 9.47 3.17
C LYS A 53 -2.30 9.64 4.51
N TYR A 54 -2.85 9.09 5.59
CA TYR A 54 -2.23 9.14 6.92
C TYR A 54 -0.87 8.42 6.96
N ASN A 55 -0.68 7.38 6.15
CA ASN A 55 0.54 6.58 6.11
C ASN A 55 1.42 6.86 4.88
N GLN A 56 1.21 7.97 4.17
CA GLN A 56 1.90 8.23 2.89
C GLN A 56 3.42 8.16 2.98
N ASP A 57 4.02 8.51 4.13
CA ASP A 57 5.47 8.47 4.33
C ASP A 57 6.04 7.03 4.34
N ASN A 58 5.17 6.04 4.54
CA ASN A 58 5.50 4.61 4.52
C ASN A 58 5.18 3.93 3.18
N ILE A 59 4.62 4.67 2.22
CA ILE A 59 4.11 4.15 0.95
C ILE A 59 4.90 4.77 -0.19
N THR A 60 5.59 3.93 -0.98
CA THR A 60 6.38 4.39 -2.13
C THR A 60 5.50 5.02 -3.21
N TYR A 61 4.34 4.42 -3.49
CA TYR A 61 3.39 4.92 -4.47
C TYR A 61 1.96 4.52 -4.10
N TRP A 62 1.00 5.41 -4.35
CA TRP A 62 -0.41 5.02 -4.33
C TRP A 62 -1.24 5.77 -5.36
N GLN A 63 -2.32 5.13 -5.78
CA GLN A 63 -3.34 5.68 -6.67
C GLN A 63 -4.71 5.25 -6.16
N SER A 64 -5.72 6.10 -6.33
CA SER A 64 -7.12 5.78 -6.03
C SER A 64 -7.99 6.17 -7.22
N GLU A 65 -8.56 5.18 -7.88
CA GLU A 65 -9.46 5.37 -9.03
C GLU A 65 -10.47 4.24 -9.09
N PRO A 66 -11.74 4.51 -9.48
CA PRO A 66 -12.72 3.46 -9.69
C PRO A 66 -12.19 2.43 -10.69
N ASP A 67 -12.26 1.16 -10.32
CA ASP A 67 -11.98 0.08 -11.26
C ASP A 67 -13.08 0.06 -12.33
N ASN A 68 -12.70 0.07 -13.60
CA ASN A 68 -13.64 -0.11 -14.72
C ASN A 68 -13.86 -1.60 -15.07
N GLY A 69 -13.22 -2.51 -14.33
CA GLY A 69 -13.19 -3.93 -14.63
C GLY A 69 -12.34 -4.25 -15.86
N ILE A 70 -12.25 -5.54 -16.18
CA ILE A 70 -11.84 -6.06 -17.50
C ILE A 70 -13.10 -6.36 -18.29
#